data_AF-A0A944D1Y9-F1
#
_entry.id   AF-A0A944D1Y9-F1
#
_cell.length_a   1.000
_cell.length_b   1.000
_cell.length_c   1.000
_cell.angle_alpha   90.00
_cell.angle_beta   90.00
_cell.angle_gamma   90.00
#
_symmetry.space_group_name_H-M   'P 1'
#
loop_
_entity.id
_entity.type
_entity.pdbx_description
1 polymer ?
#
loop_
_entity_poly.entity_id
_entity_poly.type
_entity_poly.pdbx_seq_one_letter_code
_entity_poly.pdbx_strand_id
1 'polypeptide(L)'
;MSNTQLATLLARTPLSDEDKHNIAVIFDALNSERQQKILDTWDVCSGRLISERRKLDYKRECEVIDLLKGLNTYLDEAKIRSQQAEQQKQQEKKKVRQELESTIAYEQMQRLRKIKQIREEQKQKDPLLEIS
;
A
#
# COMPACT_ATOMS: atom_id res chain seq x y z
N MET A 1 28.44 -0.22 44.84
CA MET A 1 29.54 0.56 44.24
C MET A 1 29.64 0.11 42.79
N SER A 2 29.46 1.02 41.83
CA SER A 2 29.53 0.67 40.41
C SER A 2 30.91 0.10 40.08
N ASN A 3 30.95 -1.04 39.40
CA ASN A 3 32.21 -1.70 39.02
C ASN A 3 32.90 -0.87 37.92
N THR A 4 33.79 0.02 38.32
CA THR A 4 34.50 0.99 37.46
C THR A 4 35.29 0.32 36.34
N GLN A 5 35.75 -0.91 36.55
CA GLN A 5 36.45 -1.71 35.55
C GLN A 5 35.50 -2.11 34.41
N LEU A 6 34.32 -2.66 34.72
CA LEU A 6 33.33 -3.00 33.71
C LEU A 6 32.87 -1.76 32.93
N ALA A 7 32.62 -0.64 33.62
CA ALA A 7 32.22 0.60 32.96
C ALA A 7 33.24 1.07 31.92
N THR A 8 34.53 0.97 32.26
CA THR A 8 35.63 1.31 31.34
C THR A 8 35.68 0.36 30.14
N LEU A 9 35.48 -0.93 30.38
CA LEU A 9 35.46 -1.96 29.33
C LEU A 9 34.27 -1.77 28.39
N LEU A 10 33.08 -1.52 28.92
CA LEU A 10 31.86 -1.23 28.16
C LEU A 10 32.01 0.04 27.33
N ALA A 11 32.63 1.11 27.85
CA ALA A 11 32.84 2.36 27.13
C ALA A 11 33.63 2.18 25.83
N ARG A 12 34.52 1.18 25.76
CA ARG A 12 35.32 0.86 24.56
C ARG A 12 34.57 0.01 23.53
N THR A 13 33.39 -0.50 23.87
CA THR A 13 32.60 -1.32 22.94
C THR A 13 31.69 -0.47 22.04
N PRO A 14 31.43 -0.91 20.80
CA PRO A 14 30.49 -0.25 19.88
C PRO A 14 29.02 -0.55 20.21
N LEU A 15 28.72 -0.97 21.45
CA LEU A 15 27.35 -1.27 21.89
C LEU A 15 26.56 0.02 22.14
N SER A 16 25.24 -0.07 22.04
CA SER A 16 24.36 1.05 22.39
C SER A 16 24.40 1.32 23.90
N ASP A 17 24.01 2.53 24.31
CA ASP A 17 23.97 2.89 25.73
C ASP A 17 22.94 2.05 26.51
N GLU A 18 21.84 1.67 25.85
CA GLU A 18 20.85 0.73 26.40
C GLU A 18 21.47 -0.65 26.63
N ASP A 19 22.20 -1.20 25.65
CA ASP A 19 22.87 -2.50 25.81
C ASP A 19 23.92 -2.44 26.92
N LYS A 20 24.70 -1.36 27.00
CA LYS A 20 25.70 -1.14 28.07
C LYS A 20 25.02 -1.08 29.44
N HIS A 21 23.89 -0.37 29.55
CA HIS A 21 23.12 -0.31 30.78
C HIS A 21 22.59 -1.69 31.19
N ASN A 22 21.97 -2.43 30.27
CA ASN A 22 21.45 -3.76 30.52
C ASN A 22 22.55 -4.74 30.95
N ILE A 23 23.72 -4.69 30.30
CA ILE A 23 24.87 -5.52 30.68
C ILE A 23 25.35 -5.15 32.08
N ALA A 24 25.43 -3.86 32.43
CA ALA A 24 25.83 -3.43 33.76
C ALA A 24 24.87 -3.93 34.85
N VAL A 25 23.55 -3.81 34.61
CA VAL A 25 22.52 -4.32 35.54
C VAL A 25 22.63 -5.83 35.72
N ILE A 26 22.78 -6.59 34.62
CA ILE A 26 22.94 -8.04 34.68
C ILE A 26 24.22 -8.40 35.44
N PHE A 27 25.32 -7.71 35.15
CA PHE A 27 26.62 -7.98 35.78
C PHE A 27 26.57 -7.73 37.29
N ASP A 28 25.94 -6.65 37.73
CA ASP A 28 25.80 -6.32 39.15
C ASP A 28 24.95 -7.34 39.92
N ALA A 29 24.04 -8.05 39.23
CA ALA A 29 23.25 -9.13 39.81
C ALA A 29 24.01 -10.47 39.92
N LEU A 30 25.21 -10.60 39.34
CA LEU A 30 26.02 -11.81 39.41
C LEU A 30 26.82 -11.89 40.72
N ASN A 31 27.17 -13.11 41.12
CA ASN A 31 28.10 -13.32 42.22
C ASN A 31 29.54 -12.91 41.83
N SER A 32 30.38 -12.62 42.83
CA SER A 32 31.72 -12.08 42.61
C SER A 32 32.64 -13.01 41.80
N GLU A 33 32.49 -14.33 41.95
CA GLU A 33 33.25 -15.31 41.17
C GLU A 33 32.93 -15.21 39.68
N ARG A 34 31.64 -15.12 39.32
CA ARG A 34 31.21 -14.96 37.92
C ARG A 34 31.56 -13.60 37.37
N GLN A 35 31.45 -12.54 38.17
CA GLN A 35 31.90 -11.20 37.78
C GLN A 35 33.38 -11.21 37.40
N GLN A 36 34.24 -11.78 38.25
CA GLN A 36 35.67 -11.87 37.98
C GLN A 36 35.94 -12.68 36.71
N LYS A 37 35.30 -13.85 36.56
CA LYS A 37 35.45 -14.68 35.36
C LYS A 37 35.08 -13.93 34.09
N ILE A 38 34.01 -13.13 34.11
CA ILE A 38 33.59 -12.33 32.95
C ILE A 38 34.61 -11.24 32.65
N LEU A 39 35.19 -10.59 33.67
CA LEU A 39 36.24 -9.59 33.48
C LEU A 39 37.51 -10.22 32.90
N ASP A 40 37.90 -11.41 33.38
CA ASP A 40 39.08 -12.14 32.90
C ASP A 40 38.92 -12.59 31.45
N THR A 41 37.69 -12.91 31.02
CA THR A 41 37.39 -13.33 29.63
C THR A 41 36.66 -12.28 28.81
N TRP A 42 36.80 -11.00 29.17
CA TRP A 42 35.99 -9.92 28.61
C TRP A 42 36.03 -9.83 27.09
N ASP A 43 37.22 -9.97 26.48
CA ASP A 43 37.36 -9.85 25.02
C ASP A 43 36.58 -10.93 24.26
N VAL A 44 36.53 -12.15 24.82
CA VAL A 44 35.75 -13.25 24.25
C VAL A 44 34.26 -12.99 24.43
N CYS A 45 33.84 -12.55 25.62
CA CYS A 45 32.45 -12.24 25.93
C CYS A 45 31.92 -11.09 25.05
N SER A 46 32.66 -9.99 24.97
CA SER A 46 32.29 -8.80 24.20
C SER A 46 32.29 -9.09 22.70
N GLY A 47 33.27 -9.81 22.17
CA GLY A 47 33.30 -10.22 20.76
C GLY A 47 32.07 -11.05 20.37
N ARG A 48 31.68 -12.02 21.22
CA ARG A 48 30.46 -12.80 21.00
C ARG A 48 29.20 -11.95 21.05
N LEU A 49 29.08 -11.07 22.05
CA LEU A 49 27.91 -10.22 22.22
C LEU A 49 27.73 -9.27 21.03
N ILE A 50 28.81 -8.64 20.58
CA ILE A 50 28.80 -7.77 19.39
C ILE A 50 28.42 -8.57 18.13
N SER A 51 28.96 -9.79 17.96
CA SER A 51 28.64 -10.64 16.82
C SER A 51 27.16 -11.02 16.78
N GLU A 52 26.59 -11.45 17.90
CA GLU A 52 25.18 -11.80 17.99
C GLU A 52 24.29 -10.57 17.80
N ARG A 53 24.67 -9.41 18.33
CA ARG A 53 23.92 -8.17 18.11
C ARG A 53 23.87 -7.79 16.63
N ARG A 54 25.00 -7.86 15.93
CA ARG A 54 25.05 -7.60 14.47
C ARG A 54 24.17 -8.55 13.68
N LYS A 55 24.12 -9.84 14.05
CA LYS A 55 23.22 -10.81 13.39
C LYS A 55 21.75 -10.45 13.59
N LEU A 56 21.39 -10.05 14.81
CA LEU A 56 20.03 -9.61 15.13
C LEU A 56 19.64 -8.35 14.39
N ASP A 57 20.53 -7.36 14.34
CA ASP A 57 20.30 -6.10 13.63
C ASP A 57 20.14 -6.36 12.13
N TYR A 58 21.03 -7.16 11.53
CA TYR A 58 20.91 -7.57 10.13
C TYR A 58 19.59 -8.30 9.84
N LYS A 59 19.18 -9.23 10.71
CA LYS A 59 17.91 -9.95 10.55
C LYS A 59 16.72 -8.99 10.60
N ARG A 60 16.70 -8.05 11.54
CA ARG A 60 15.66 -7.02 11.65
C ARG A 60 15.63 -6.11 10.41
N GLU A 61 16.80 -5.71 9.91
CA GLU A 61 16.89 -4.94 8.66
C GLU A 61 16.30 -5.70 7.48
N CYS A 62 16.62 -6.99 7.32
CA CYS A 62 16.01 -7.84 6.29
C CYS A 62 14.49 -7.92 6.42
N GLU A 63 13.98 -8.15 7.63
CA GLU A 63 12.53 -8.20 7.90
C GLU A 63 11.82 -6.89 7.54
N VAL A 64 12.42 -5.75 7.89
CA VAL A 64 11.88 -4.42 7.53
C VAL A 64 11.90 -4.21 6.02
N ILE A 65 12.98 -4.57 5.35
CA ILE A 65 13.10 -4.45 3.89
C ILE A 65 12.02 -5.30 3.20
N ASP A 66 11.82 -6.54 3.64
CA ASP A 66 10.83 -7.43 3.04
C ASP A 66 9.40 -6.96 3.31
N LEU A 67 9.12 -6.40 4.48
CA LEU A 67 7.85 -5.73 4.77
C LEU A 67 7.61 -4.55 3.82
N LEU A 68 8.62 -3.69 3.61
CA LEU A 68 8.52 -2.54 2.70
C LEU A 68 8.27 -2.96 1.26
N LYS A 69 8.94 -4.04 0.79
CA LYS A 69 8.65 -4.62 -0.53
C LYS A 69 7.20 -5.08 -0.63
N GLY A 70 6.70 -5.79 0.39
CA GLY A 70 5.31 -6.22 0.45
C GLY A 70 4.33 -5.05 0.37
N LEU A 71 4.58 -3.97 1.13
CA LEU A 71 3.77 -2.75 1.09
C LEU A 71 3.75 -2.09 -0.29
N ASN A 72 4.89 -2.03 -0.99
CA ASN A 72 4.92 -1.52 -2.36
C ASN A 72 4.06 -2.35 -3.31
N THR A 73 4.13 -3.67 -3.22
CA THR A 73 3.26 -4.56 -4.02
C THR A 73 1.78 -4.28 -3.76
N TYR A 74 1.37 -4.16 -2.48
CA TYR A 74 -0.02 -3.83 -2.14
C TYR A 74 -0.45 -2.45 -2.64
N LEU A 75 0.45 -1.47 -2.60
CA LEU A 75 0.20 -0.13 -3.12
C LEU A 75 -0.01 -0.15 -4.63
N ASP A 76 0.84 -0.88 -5.36
CA ASP A 76 0.74 -1.04 -6.81
C ASP A 76 -0.58 -1.73 -7.20
N GLU A 77 -0.95 -2.81 -6.49
CA GLU A 77 -2.23 -3.49 -6.69
C GLU A 77 -3.43 -2.58 -6.40
N ALA A 78 -3.38 -1.77 -5.34
CA ALA A 78 -4.42 -0.81 -5.02
C ALA A 78 -4.56 0.26 -6.11
N LYS A 79 -3.43 0.74 -6.65
CA LYS A 79 -3.39 1.70 -7.75
C LYS A 79 -3.99 1.11 -9.02
N ILE A 80 -3.63 -0.12 -9.38
CA ILE A 80 -4.20 -0.82 -10.55
C ILE A 80 -5.71 -1.01 -10.38
N ARG A 81 -6.17 -1.48 -9.22
CA ARG A 81 -7.60 -1.65 -8.94
C ARG A 81 -8.37 -0.33 -9.05
N SER A 82 -7.81 0.76 -8.51
CA SER A 82 -8.42 2.09 -8.62
C SER A 82 -8.53 2.55 -10.07
N GLN A 83 -7.49 2.33 -10.88
CA GLN A 83 -7.50 2.69 -12.30
C GLN A 83 -8.52 1.86 -13.09
N GLN A 84 -8.61 0.55 -12.81
CA GLN A 84 -9.59 -0.33 -13.43
C GLN A 84 -11.02 0.08 -13.09
N ALA A 85 -11.31 0.40 -11.82
CA ALA A 85 -12.63 0.86 -11.39
C ALA A 85 -13.05 2.16 -12.09
N GLU A 86 -12.12 3.12 -12.23
CA GLU A 86 -12.41 4.38 -12.94
C GLU A 86 -12.63 4.13 -14.44
N GLN A 87 -11.83 3.27 -15.07
CA GLN A 87 -12.03 2.89 -16.47
C GLN A 87 -13.39 2.21 -16.70
N GLN A 88 -13.80 1.29 -15.83
CA GLN A 88 -15.11 0.63 -15.89
C GLN A 88 -16.25 1.65 -15.78
N LYS A 89 -16.17 2.55 -14.79
CA LYS A 89 -17.15 3.63 -14.60
C LYS A 89 -17.26 4.53 -15.83
N GLN A 90 -16.15 4.85 -16.50
CA GLN A 90 -16.17 5.62 -17.74
C GLN A 90 -16.76 4.84 -18.91
N GLN A 91 -16.48 3.54 -19.02
CA GLN A 91 -17.07 2.69 -20.05
C GLN A 91 -18.59 2.55 -19.87
N GLU A 92 -19.07 2.35 -18.64
CA GLU A 92 -20.50 2.29 -18.34
C GLU A 92 -21.21 3.61 -18.70
N LYS A 93 -20.64 4.76 -18.32
CA LYS A 93 -21.17 6.06 -18.71
C LYS A 93 -21.29 6.21 -20.23
N LYS A 94 -20.31 5.72 -20.99
CA LYS A 94 -20.36 5.75 -22.47
C LYS A 94 -21.47 4.85 -23.01
N LYS A 95 -21.61 3.62 -22.48
CA LYS A 95 -22.68 2.69 -22.89
C LYS A 95 -24.06 3.28 -22.63
N VAL A 96 -24.32 3.77 -21.41
CA VAL A 96 -25.59 4.41 -21.04
C VAL A 96 -25.91 5.59 -21.95
N ARG A 97 -24.91 6.41 -22.28
CA ARG A 97 -25.09 7.53 -23.20
C ARG A 97 -25.46 7.07 -24.62
N GLN A 98 -24.80 6.04 -25.14
CA GLN A 98 -25.11 5.47 -26.46
C GLN A 98 -26.51 4.85 -26.50
N GLU A 99 -26.93 4.17 -25.44
CA GLU A 99 -28.28 3.62 -25.29
C GLU A 99 -29.34 4.73 -25.28
N LEU A 100 -29.09 5.82 -24.55
CA LEU A 100 -29.98 6.98 -24.52
C LEU A 100 -30.09 7.64 -25.90
N GLU A 101 -28.95 7.90 -26.57
CA GLU A 101 -28.91 8.48 -27.91
C GLU A 101 -29.66 7.62 -28.93
N SER A 102 -29.50 6.30 -28.86
CA SER A 102 -30.21 5.33 -29.71
C SER A 102 -31.72 5.33 -29.45
N THR A 103 -32.13 5.42 -28.19
CA THR A 103 -33.55 5.48 -27.78
C THR A 103 -34.21 6.75 -28.30
N ILE A 104 -33.56 7.90 -28.13
CA ILE A 104 -34.05 9.19 -28.63
C ILE A 104 -34.18 9.16 -30.16
N ALA A 105 -33.18 8.63 -30.87
CA ALA A 105 -33.22 8.52 -32.33
C ALA A 105 -34.37 7.63 -32.81
N TYR A 106 -34.61 6.51 -32.13
CA TYR A 106 -35.74 5.62 -32.43
C TYR A 106 -37.08 6.33 -32.21
N GLU A 107 -37.27 7.02 -31.09
CA GLU A 107 -38.49 7.78 -30.82
C GLU A 107 -38.73 8.87 -31.87
N GLN A 108 -37.70 9.61 -32.24
CA GLN A 108 -37.79 10.63 -33.30
C GLN A 108 -38.20 10.02 -34.64
N MET A 109 -37.62 8.87 -35.01
CA MET A 109 -37.99 8.15 -36.22
C MET A 109 -39.46 7.72 -36.20
N GLN A 110 -39.95 7.21 -35.07
CA GLN A 110 -41.36 6.83 -34.91
C GLN A 110 -42.30 8.02 -35.05
N ARG A 111 -41.96 9.17 -34.44
CA ARG A 111 -42.73 10.41 -34.59
C ARG A 111 -42.77 10.88 -36.05
N LEU A 112 -41.63 10.86 -36.74
CA LEU A 112 -41.57 11.21 -38.17
C LEU A 112 -42.41 10.29 -39.05
N ARG A 113 -42.44 8.98 -38.78
CA ARG A 113 -43.31 8.03 -39.48
C ARG A 113 -44.79 8.37 -39.29
N LYS A 114 -45.21 8.65 -38.06
CA LYS A 114 -46.59 9.07 -37.76
C LYS A 114 -46.97 10.36 -38.47
N ILE A 115 -46.09 11.37 -38.46
CA ILE A 115 -46.32 12.64 -39.18
C ILE A 115 -46.49 12.40 -40.68
N LYS A 116 -45.65 11.55 -41.29
CA LYS A 116 -45.77 11.20 -42.70
C LYS A 116 -47.10 10.51 -43.01
N GLN A 117 -47.51 9.53 -42.20
CA GLN A 117 -48.81 8.86 -42.34
C GLN A 117 -49.98 9.86 -42.28
N ILE A 118 -50.01 10.73 -41.27
CA ILE A 118 -51.09 11.75 -41.16
C ILE A 118 -51.11 12.66 -42.40
N ARG A 119 -49.94 13.04 -42.91
CA ARG A 119 -49.84 13.91 -44.10
C ARG A 119 -50.30 13.21 -45.38
N GLU A 120 -50.02 11.92 -45.52
CA GLU A 120 -50.51 11.08 -46.63
C GLU A 120 -52.03 10.88 -46.56
N GLU A 121 -52.57 10.63 -45.37
CA GLU A 121 -54.01 10.53 -45.13
C GLU A 121 -54.75 11.85 -45.41
N GLN A 122 -54.12 13.00 -45.09
CA GLN A 122 -54.67 14.32 -45.43
C GLN A 122 -54.65 14.60 -46.94
N LYS A 123 -53.58 14.23 -47.64
CA LYS A 123 -53.51 14.32 -49.11
C LYS A 123 -54.55 13.45 -49.82
N GLN A 124 -54.93 12.30 -49.24
CA GLN A 124 -56.00 11.47 -49.78
C GLN A 124 -57.40 12.01 -49.49
N LYS A 125 -57.58 12.83 -48.44
CA LYS A 125 -58.86 13.42 -48.07
C LYS A 125 -59.18 14.75 -48.78
N ASP A 126 -58.18 15.46 -49.30
CA ASP A 126 -58.36 16.68 -50.11
C ASP A 126 -57.76 16.54 -51.52
N PRO A 127 -58.54 16.08 -52.52
CA PRO A 127 -58.10 16.09 -53.92
C PRO A 127 -58.25 17.48 -54.61
N LEU A 128 -58.76 18.50 -53.94
CA LEU A 128 -59.33 19.70 -54.60
C LEU A 128 -58.53 21.02 -54.42
N LEU A 129 -57.25 20.97 -54.10
CA LEU A 129 -56.40 22.19 -54.06
C LEU A 129 -55.21 22.18 -55.03
N GLU A 130 -55.21 21.30 -56.03
CA GLU A 130 -54.29 21.39 -57.18
C GLU A 130 -55.00 21.84 -58.47
N ILE A 131 -56.00 22.72 -58.40
CA ILE A 131 -56.41 23.54 -59.57
C ILE A 131 -56.88 24.92 -59.07
N SER A 132 -55.98 25.89 -59.02
CA SER A 132 -56.21 27.33 -59.31
C SER A 132 -54.88 28.05 -59.34
#